data_AF-B9GC26-F1
#
_entry.id   AF-B9GC26-F1
#
_cell.length_a   1.000
_cell.length_b   1.000
_cell.length_c   1.000
_cell.angle_alpha   90.00
_cell.angle_beta   90.00
_cell.angle_gamma   90.00
#
_symmetry.space_group_name_H-M   'P 1'
#
loop_
_entity.id
_entity.type
_entity.pdbx_description
1 polymer ?
#
loop_
_entity_poly.entity_id
_entity_poly.type
_entity_poly.pdbx_seq_one_letter_code
_entity_poly.pdbx_strand_id
1 'polypeptide(L)'
;MAAKVYKPAAEVNLGPDSDEFYISPNVKAPRVAGLLVKIFVWILEMPIIGSMVLYILKKDNLINKLVQDAEIPEPPLFTSTHSWEDIPEQNVCLTKPDLSPPERVQEAVSCLPASLESTLAGSPPSSPKRWTIRDFNRAYSSGEVTPVQVAKRFLAAVKECSGPGLNMAFFISYSPEDIIRQAEESTLRYQRGTPLSAMDGILVAVKDEIDCLPYPTTGSVRMPAALCGVVGFKPTAGRLSNAGVLPLNWTVGMPGILAGTVEDAAVAYSAIVDQSQPSYLRPELNLPLLKSSLSIKNIKLAKYAKWFNDSSEDIRSCCDKSLQMLHAHYGWETLDVTIPEIEEMRLAHYVTIGSECTASLAKYLDKLKRSEIGWDVRVALGVYGSFSSRAYLNSQRLRNRQMYFHKEIFKTADVIVSPMTGVTAYKLQDDALKSGELDYINGAALVRYSIAGNFLGLPAITVMEACKKHYKKPEVFYDLLKKD
;
A
#
# COMPACT_ATOMS: atom_id res chain seq x y z
N MET A 1 32.90 -4.59 13.39
CA MET A 1 32.34 -5.85 12.85
C MET A 1 32.79 -5.97 11.41
N ALA A 2 33.17 -7.17 10.95
CA ALA A 2 33.39 -7.42 9.54
C ALA A 2 32.09 -7.22 8.74
N ALA A 3 32.22 -6.90 7.45
CA ALA A 3 31.11 -6.85 6.52
C ALA A 3 30.55 -8.26 6.26
N LYS A 4 29.30 -8.37 5.79
CA LYS A 4 28.72 -9.65 5.36
C LYS A 4 29.28 -10.04 3.99
N VAL A 5 29.65 -11.31 3.84
CA VAL A 5 29.96 -11.95 2.56
C VAL A 5 28.80 -12.89 2.26
N TYR A 6 28.16 -12.73 1.10
CA TYR A 6 26.99 -13.53 0.72
C TYR A 6 27.41 -14.69 -0.18
N LYS A 7 26.91 -15.90 0.10
CA LYS A 7 26.91 -17.02 -0.88
C LYS A 7 26.04 -16.63 -2.08
N PRO A 8 26.30 -17.13 -3.31
CA PRO A 8 25.38 -16.99 -4.44
C PRO A 8 23.94 -17.35 -4.06
N ALA A 9 22.95 -16.58 -4.53
CA ALA A 9 21.54 -16.77 -4.16
C ALA A 9 21.02 -18.17 -4.52
N ALA A 10 21.55 -18.77 -5.59
CA ALA A 10 21.24 -20.14 -6.01
C ALA A 10 21.73 -21.24 -5.05
N GLU A 11 22.64 -20.93 -4.12
CA GLU A 11 23.18 -21.87 -3.12
C GLU A 11 22.45 -21.79 -1.76
N VAL A 12 21.49 -20.87 -1.61
CA VAL A 12 20.76 -20.65 -0.35
C VAL A 12 19.54 -21.57 -0.29
N ASN A 13 19.42 -22.36 0.78
CA ASN A 13 18.25 -23.20 1.02
C ASN A 13 17.04 -22.33 1.42
N LEU A 14 15.91 -22.49 0.72
CA LEU A 14 14.65 -21.78 0.98
C LEU A 14 13.59 -22.66 1.65
N GLY A 15 13.91 -23.93 1.93
CA GLY A 15 13.02 -24.86 2.63
C GLY A 15 12.89 -24.56 4.14
N PRO A 16 12.10 -25.37 4.87
CA PRO A 16 11.94 -25.26 6.32
C PRO A 16 13.26 -25.55 7.07
N ASP A 17 14.08 -26.48 6.56
CA ASP A 17 15.38 -26.88 7.13
C ASP A 17 16.54 -25.93 6.75
N SER A 18 16.26 -24.67 6.46
CA SER A 18 17.27 -23.67 6.08
C SER A 18 18.14 -23.25 7.27
N ASP A 19 19.45 -23.08 7.04
CA ASP A 19 20.40 -22.52 7.99
C ASP A 19 20.31 -20.98 8.09
N GLU A 20 19.47 -20.33 7.27
CA GLU A 20 19.33 -18.88 7.27
C GLU A 20 18.60 -18.33 8.51
N PHE A 21 19.16 -17.24 9.04
CA PHE A 21 18.72 -16.62 10.29
C PHE A 21 17.80 -15.42 10.01
N TYR A 22 16.64 -15.40 10.66
CA TYR A 22 15.78 -14.21 10.67
C TYR A 22 16.40 -13.12 11.54
N ILE A 23 16.76 -11.99 10.93
CA ILE A 23 17.19 -10.78 11.64
C ILE A 23 15.95 -9.91 11.86
N SER A 24 15.42 -9.87 13.09
CA SER A 24 14.33 -8.96 13.44
C SER A 24 14.82 -7.49 13.39
N PRO A 25 14.09 -6.56 12.72
CA PRO A 25 14.47 -5.16 12.63
C PRO A 25 14.55 -4.47 14.01
N ASN A 26 15.76 -4.22 14.49
CA ASN A 26 16.04 -3.59 15.80
C ASN A 26 16.49 -2.13 15.61
N VAL A 27 15.60 -1.29 15.08
CA VAL A 27 15.94 0.08 14.66
C VAL A 27 16.43 0.93 15.83
N LYS A 28 17.63 1.49 15.68
CA LYS A 28 18.30 2.37 16.62
C LYS A 28 18.14 3.82 16.16
N ALA A 29 17.10 4.47 16.67
CA ALA A 29 16.82 5.88 16.43
C ALA A 29 16.21 6.53 17.70
N PRO A 30 16.44 7.83 17.94
CA PRO A 30 15.77 8.53 19.03
C PRO A 30 14.28 8.66 18.72
N ARG A 31 13.42 8.40 19.72
CA ARG A 31 12.00 8.73 19.68
C ARG A 31 11.79 10.11 20.28
N VAL A 32 11.52 11.12 19.44
CA VAL A 32 11.52 12.53 19.85
C VAL A 32 10.49 13.36 19.11
N ALA A 33 9.94 14.36 19.79
CA ALA A 33 9.05 15.37 19.24
C ALA A 33 9.35 16.75 19.89
N GLY A 34 8.52 17.75 19.62
CA GLY A 34 8.54 19.06 20.26
C GLY A 34 9.84 19.83 20.07
N LEU A 35 10.54 20.10 21.18
CA LEU A 35 11.86 20.75 21.17
C LEU A 35 12.98 19.77 20.83
N LEU A 36 12.86 18.50 21.21
CA LEU A 36 13.92 17.50 21.06
C LEU A 36 14.17 17.15 19.59
N VAL A 37 13.12 17.06 18.78
CA VAL A 37 13.28 16.84 17.32
C VAL A 37 13.99 18.03 16.64
N LYS A 38 13.77 19.27 17.11
CA LYS A 38 14.46 20.46 16.59
C LYS A 38 15.94 20.47 16.92
N ILE A 39 16.29 20.11 18.16
CA ILE A 39 17.70 19.95 18.60
C ILE A 39 18.37 18.84 17.78
N PHE A 40 17.70 17.71 17.58
CA PHE A 40 18.25 16.59 16.80
C PHE A 40 18.48 16.95 15.32
N VAL A 41 17.54 17.64 14.67
CA VAL A 41 17.72 18.17 13.31
C VAL A 41 18.87 19.17 13.25
N TRP A 42 18.99 20.08 14.23
CA TRP A 42 20.11 21.02 14.28
C TRP A 42 21.45 20.30 14.35
N ILE A 43 21.59 19.26 15.18
CA ILE A 43 22.80 18.42 15.27
C ILE A 43 23.10 17.71 13.94
N LEU A 44 22.08 17.10 13.31
CA LEU A 44 22.22 16.42 12.01
C LEU A 44 22.64 17.35 10.87
N GLU A 45 22.26 18.63 10.93
CA GLU A 45 22.60 19.63 9.93
C GLU A 45 23.98 20.28 10.14
N MET A 46 24.69 19.96 11.23
CA MET A 46 26.09 20.41 11.45
C MET A 46 27.06 19.65 10.54
N PRO A 47 27.94 20.31 9.76
CA PRO A 47 28.76 19.63 8.75
C PRO A 47 29.60 18.45 9.26
N ILE A 48 30.29 18.62 10.40
CA ILE A 48 31.15 17.58 10.99
C ILE A 48 30.34 16.64 11.89
N ILE A 49 29.63 17.19 12.88
CA ILE A 49 28.91 16.40 13.88
C ILE A 49 27.76 15.60 13.25
N GLY A 50 27.00 16.21 12.33
CA GLY A 50 25.95 15.54 11.57
C GLY A 50 26.49 14.37 10.76
N SER A 51 27.62 14.54 10.06
CA SER A 51 28.28 13.45 9.33
C SER A 51 28.69 12.28 10.25
N MET A 52 29.18 12.57 11.46
CA MET A 52 29.48 11.54 12.47
C MET A 52 28.22 10.83 12.98
N VAL A 53 27.16 11.58 13.30
CA VAL A 53 25.87 11.01 13.75
C VAL A 53 25.24 10.15 12.66
N LEU A 54 25.24 10.59 11.40
CA LEU A 54 24.75 9.84 10.25
C LEU A 54 25.54 8.54 10.01
N TYR A 55 26.86 8.56 10.21
CA TYR A 55 27.68 7.34 10.19
C TYR A 55 27.30 6.37 11.31
N ILE A 56 27.13 6.86 12.55
CA ILE A 56 26.70 6.04 13.70
C ILE A 56 25.32 5.43 13.44
N LEU A 57 24.34 6.23 12.99
CA LEU A 57 23.00 5.74 12.67
C LEU A 57 23.02 4.63 11.60
N LYS A 58 23.77 4.79 10.50
CA LYS A 58 23.90 3.75 9.46
C LYS A 58 24.62 2.49 9.95
N LYS A 59 25.61 2.64 10.84
CA LYS A 59 26.35 1.53 11.44
C LYS A 59 25.48 0.72 12.41
N ASP A 60 24.79 1.41 13.31
CA ASP A 60 23.97 0.78 14.37
C ASP A 60 22.67 0.17 13.80
N ASN A 61 22.16 0.71 12.70
CA ASN A 61 21.07 0.12 11.90
C ASN A 61 21.58 -0.79 10.77
N LEU A 62 22.79 -1.33 10.89
CA LEU A 62 23.37 -2.39 10.05
C LEU A 62 23.57 -2.08 8.54
N ILE A 63 23.17 -0.91 8.02
CA ILE A 63 23.32 -0.50 6.61
C ILE A 63 24.77 -0.66 6.14
N ASN A 64 25.74 -0.26 6.97
CA ASN A 64 27.16 -0.48 6.67
C ASN A 64 27.50 -1.96 6.49
N LYS A 65 27.18 -2.79 7.49
CA LYS A 65 27.56 -4.21 7.55
C LYS A 65 26.88 -5.06 6.47
N LEU A 66 25.61 -4.81 6.22
CA LEU A 66 24.73 -5.67 5.41
C LEU A 66 24.59 -5.17 3.96
N VAL A 67 24.70 -3.86 3.71
CA VAL A 67 24.47 -3.27 2.38
C VAL A 67 25.73 -2.62 1.83
N GLN A 68 26.24 -1.56 2.47
CA GLN A 68 27.27 -0.71 1.86
C GLN A 68 28.62 -1.39 1.72
N ASP A 69 29.08 -2.05 2.78
CA ASP A 69 30.45 -2.59 2.86
C ASP A 69 30.49 -4.09 2.51
N ALA A 70 29.35 -4.68 2.17
CA ALA A 70 29.18 -6.12 1.97
C ALA A 70 29.62 -6.63 0.58
N GLU A 71 30.09 -7.88 0.57
CA GLU A 71 30.49 -8.62 -0.62
C GLU A 71 29.31 -9.45 -1.12
N ILE A 72 28.66 -8.95 -2.16
CA ILE A 72 27.52 -9.59 -2.84
C ILE A 72 28.05 -10.20 -4.16
N PRO A 73 27.68 -11.41 -4.56
CA PRO A 73 28.11 -11.98 -5.84
C PRO A 73 27.27 -11.51 -7.05
N GLU A 74 25.95 -11.32 -6.90
CA GLU A 74 25.03 -11.02 -8.01
C GLU A 74 25.31 -9.68 -8.70
N PRO A 75 25.00 -9.52 -10.01
CA PRO A 75 24.99 -8.21 -10.66
C PRO A 75 23.80 -7.36 -10.17
N PRO A 76 23.87 -6.02 -10.30
CA PRO A 76 22.79 -5.12 -9.89
C PRO A 76 21.57 -5.22 -10.82
N LEU A 77 20.37 -5.19 -10.24
CA LEU A 77 19.10 -5.12 -10.94
C LEU A 77 18.37 -3.82 -10.55
N PHE A 78 18.36 -2.83 -11.47
CA PHE A 78 17.91 -1.46 -11.19
C PHE A 78 16.39 -1.26 -11.19
N THR A 79 15.61 -2.21 -11.72
CA THR A 79 14.13 -2.17 -11.74
C THR A 79 13.57 -3.57 -11.45
N SER A 80 12.34 -3.65 -10.99
CA SER A 80 11.63 -4.93 -10.76
C SER A 80 11.16 -5.55 -12.10
N THR A 81 12.11 -6.07 -12.88
CA THR A 81 11.82 -6.77 -14.14
C THR A 81 11.36 -8.19 -13.88
N HIS A 82 10.11 -8.50 -14.24
CA HIS A 82 9.55 -9.85 -14.18
C HIS A 82 9.44 -10.45 -15.58
N SER A 83 9.94 -11.67 -15.76
CA SER A 83 9.54 -12.53 -16.87
C SER A 83 8.12 -13.03 -16.58
N TRP A 84 7.17 -12.83 -17.50
CA TRP A 84 5.87 -13.49 -17.44
C TRP A 84 5.76 -14.60 -18.48
N GLU A 85 5.00 -15.62 -18.13
CA GLU A 85 4.46 -16.64 -19.02
C GLU A 85 2.95 -16.62 -18.78
N ASP A 86 2.14 -16.80 -19.83
CA ASP A 86 0.67 -16.77 -19.71
C ASP A 86 0.16 -18.09 -19.13
N ILE A 87 0.44 -18.28 -17.83
CA ILE A 87 -0.02 -19.41 -17.02
C ILE A 87 -1.51 -19.18 -16.69
N PRO A 88 -2.42 -20.10 -17.06
CA PRO A 88 -3.85 -19.90 -16.80
C PRO A 88 -4.17 -19.84 -15.30
N GLU A 89 -4.61 -18.67 -14.84
CA GLU A 89 -5.07 -18.46 -13.46
C GLU A 89 -6.44 -19.13 -13.21
N GLN A 90 -6.68 -19.61 -11.99
CA GLN A 90 -7.96 -20.23 -11.62
C GLN A 90 -9.05 -19.17 -11.38
N ASN A 91 -10.28 -19.42 -11.87
CA ASN A 91 -11.45 -18.55 -11.64
C ASN A 91 -11.22 -17.08 -12.01
N VAL A 92 -10.60 -16.82 -13.17
CA VAL A 92 -10.50 -15.47 -13.74
C VAL A 92 -11.41 -15.31 -14.97
N CYS A 93 -11.80 -14.08 -15.24
CA CYS A 93 -12.31 -13.64 -16.53
C CYS A 93 -11.21 -12.85 -17.22
N LEU A 94 -10.76 -13.32 -18.38
CA LEU A 94 -9.88 -12.56 -19.26
C LEU A 94 -10.67 -11.38 -19.83
N THR A 95 -10.20 -10.15 -19.61
CA THR A 95 -10.82 -8.98 -20.25
C THR A 95 -10.47 -8.93 -21.72
N LYS A 96 -11.40 -8.47 -22.56
CA LYS A 96 -11.08 -8.25 -23.99
C LYS A 96 -9.98 -7.18 -24.13
N PRO A 97 -9.10 -7.30 -25.14
CA PRO A 97 -8.14 -6.23 -25.45
C PRO A 97 -8.87 -4.92 -25.81
N ASP A 98 -8.16 -3.82 -25.60
CA ASP A 98 -8.51 -2.47 -26.09
C ASP A 98 -9.86 -1.89 -25.62
N LEU A 99 -10.50 -2.50 -24.62
CA LEU A 99 -11.70 -1.95 -23.97
C LEU A 99 -11.45 -0.60 -23.30
N SER A 100 -12.41 0.31 -23.45
CA SER A 100 -12.43 1.59 -22.73
C SER A 100 -12.61 1.38 -21.21
N PRO A 101 -12.22 2.34 -20.36
CA PRO A 101 -12.39 2.21 -18.90
C PRO A 101 -13.84 1.89 -18.46
N PRO A 102 -14.90 2.49 -19.04
CA PRO A 102 -16.28 2.09 -18.75
C PRO A 102 -16.61 0.63 -19.07
N GLU A 103 -16.12 0.11 -20.19
CA GLU A 103 -16.38 -1.29 -20.60
C GLU A 103 -15.64 -2.27 -19.69
N ARG A 104 -14.41 -1.96 -19.27
CA ARG A 104 -13.68 -2.76 -18.28
C ARG A 104 -14.37 -2.76 -16.91
N VAL A 105 -14.93 -1.62 -16.48
CA VAL A 105 -15.79 -1.54 -15.28
C VAL A 105 -17.02 -2.44 -15.44
N GLN A 106 -17.65 -2.46 -16.61
CA GLN A 106 -18.79 -3.33 -16.87
C GLN A 106 -18.41 -4.82 -16.84
N GLU A 107 -17.26 -5.21 -17.42
CA GLU A 107 -16.75 -6.59 -17.31
C GLU A 107 -16.42 -6.96 -15.86
N ALA A 108 -15.78 -6.08 -15.10
CA ALA A 108 -15.50 -6.28 -13.68
C ALA A 108 -16.78 -6.47 -12.85
N VAL A 109 -17.78 -5.60 -13.02
CA VAL A 109 -19.09 -5.75 -12.36
C VAL A 109 -19.78 -7.04 -12.78
N SER A 110 -19.64 -7.48 -14.04
CA SER A 110 -20.17 -8.76 -14.50
C SER A 110 -19.50 -9.97 -13.84
N CYS A 111 -18.30 -9.82 -13.28
CA CYS A 111 -17.58 -10.86 -12.55
C CYS A 111 -18.01 -10.96 -11.08
N LEU A 112 -18.71 -9.96 -10.52
CA LEU A 112 -19.15 -9.91 -9.13
C LEU A 112 -20.42 -10.75 -8.89
N PRO A 113 -20.60 -11.33 -7.69
CA PRO A 113 -21.80 -12.09 -7.35
C PRO A 113 -23.05 -11.23 -7.41
N ALA A 114 -24.22 -11.83 -7.65
CA ALA A 114 -25.50 -11.13 -7.50
C ALA A 114 -25.59 -10.50 -6.09
N SER A 115 -26.07 -9.26 -6.00
CA SER A 115 -26.05 -8.53 -4.72
C SER A 115 -26.95 -9.22 -3.70
N LEU A 116 -26.43 -9.49 -2.49
CA LEU A 116 -27.12 -10.25 -1.44
C LEU A 116 -28.48 -9.66 -0.98
N GLU A 117 -28.81 -8.42 -1.36
CA GLU A 117 -30.10 -7.80 -1.03
C GLU A 117 -31.31 -8.59 -1.54
N SER A 118 -31.19 -9.31 -2.66
CA SER A 118 -32.27 -10.18 -3.15
C SER A 118 -32.55 -11.40 -2.25
N THR A 119 -31.67 -11.66 -1.27
CA THR A 119 -31.73 -12.83 -0.37
C THR A 119 -32.02 -12.49 1.09
N LEU A 120 -32.05 -11.20 1.46
CA LEU A 120 -32.19 -10.72 2.85
C LEU A 120 -33.31 -9.69 3.05
N ALA A 121 -34.31 -9.67 2.17
CA ALA A 121 -35.54 -8.90 2.32
C ALA A 121 -36.39 -9.41 3.51
N GLY A 122 -35.97 -9.07 4.74
CA GLY A 122 -36.66 -9.48 5.97
C GLY A 122 -35.82 -9.54 7.25
N SER A 123 -34.54 -9.17 7.24
CA SER A 123 -33.72 -9.16 8.48
C SER A 123 -32.69 -8.04 8.50
N PRO A 124 -32.61 -7.21 9.57
CA PRO A 124 -31.54 -6.23 9.70
C PRO A 124 -30.19 -6.95 9.78
N PRO A 125 -29.14 -6.44 9.11
CA PRO A 125 -27.83 -7.10 9.12
C PRO A 125 -27.26 -7.12 10.55
N SER A 126 -26.79 -8.29 10.98
CA SER A 126 -26.23 -8.54 12.32
C SER A 126 -24.92 -7.80 12.63
N SER A 127 -24.39 -7.06 11.66
CA SER A 127 -23.16 -6.27 11.75
C SER A 127 -23.22 -5.09 10.78
N PRO A 128 -22.62 -3.93 11.12
CA PRO A 128 -22.50 -2.82 10.17
C PRO A 128 -21.73 -3.25 8.92
N LYS A 129 -22.27 -2.91 7.74
CA LYS A 129 -21.62 -3.11 6.44
C LYS A 129 -21.18 -1.76 5.87
N ARG A 130 -20.16 -1.77 5.00
CA ARG A 130 -19.79 -0.61 4.18
C ARG A 130 -20.66 -0.63 2.92
N TRP A 131 -21.09 0.55 2.48
CA TRP A 131 -21.71 0.73 1.16
C TRP A 131 -20.70 0.45 0.06
N THR A 132 -21.13 -0.23 -1.00
CA THR A 132 -20.33 -0.58 -2.17
C THR A 132 -20.65 0.34 -3.35
N ILE A 133 -19.77 0.39 -4.35
CA ILE A 133 -20.01 1.08 -5.63
C ILE A 133 -21.34 0.64 -6.27
N ARG A 134 -21.73 -0.63 -6.09
CA ARG A 134 -22.98 -1.18 -6.62
C ARG A 134 -24.21 -0.73 -5.86
N ASP A 135 -24.11 -0.46 -4.57
CA ASP A 135 -25.21 0.07 -3.77
C ASP A 135 -25.50 1.52 -4.19
N PHE A 136 -24.45 2.35 -4.35
CA PHE A 136 -24.56 3.69 -4.92
C PHE A 136 -25.15 3.66 -6.35
N ASN A 137 -24.57 2.87 -7.26
CA ASN A 137 -25.06 2.77 -8.64
C ASN A 137 -26.51 2.30 -8.73
N ARG A 138 -26.94 1.35 -7.88
CA ARG A 138 -28.35 0.93 -7.76
C ARG A 138 -29.24 2.07 -7.28
N ALA A 139 -28.88 2.74 -6.19
CA ALA A 139 -29.67 3.80 -5.59
C ALA A 139 -29.78 5.03 -6.51
N TYR A 140 -28.76 5.30 -7.32
CA TYR A 140 -28.79 6.30 -8.40
C TYR A 140 -29.67 5.85 -9.58
N SER A 141 -29.56 4.59 -10.01
CA SER A 141 -30.33 4.06 -11.15
C SER A 141 -31.83 3.90 -10.86
N SER A 142 -32.19 3.63 -9.60
CA SER A 142 -33.59 3.58 -9.14
C SER A 142 -34.21 4.94 -8.88
N GLY A 143 -33.40 6.01 -8.87
CA GLY A 143 -33.82 7.34 -8.43
C GLY A 143 -34.12 7.43 -6.93
N GLU A 144 -33.69 6.44 -6.13
CA GLU A 144 -33.82 6.49 -4.68
C GLU A 144 -33.03 7.69 -4.11
N VAL A 145 -31.81 7.89 -4.60
CA VAL A 145 -30.95 9.03 -4.25
C VAL A 145 -30.22 9.51 -5.52
N THR A 146 -29.67 10.72 -5.50
CA THR A 146 -28.88 11.28 -6.60
C THR A 146 -27.42 11.48 -6.19
N PRO A 147 -26.47 11.45 -7.16
CA PRO A 147 -25.09 11.86 -6.91
C PRO A 147 -24.97 13.23 -6.24
N VAL A 148 -25.84 14.20 -6.56
CA VAL A 148 -25.87 15.52 -5.89
C VAL A 148 -26.21 15.43 -4.40
N GLN A 149 -27.15 14.58 -4.01
CA GLN A 149 -27.49 14.38 -2.59
C GLN A 149 -26.32 13.76 -1.82
N VAL A 150 -25.67 12.73 -2.40
CA VAL A 150 -24.48 12.10 -1.82
C VAL A 150 -23.32 13.10 -1.71
N ALA A 151 -23.07 13.91 -2.74
CA ALA A 151 -22.03 14.94 -2.72
C ALA A 151 -22.27 16.01 -1.65
N LYS A 152 -23.53 16.47 -1.47
CA LYS A 152 -23.90 17.40 -0.39
C LYS A 152 -23.68 16.78 1.00
N ARG A 153 -24.08 15.52 1.19
CA ARG A 153 -23.88 14.78 2.45
C ARG A 153 -22.40 14.55 2.76
N PHE A 154 -21.59 14.26 1.75
CA PHE A 154 -20.13 14.16 1.87
C PHE A 154 -19.50 15.50 2.29
N LEU A 155 -19.84 16.61 1.64
CA LEU A 155 -19.31 17.93 1.99
C LEU A 155 -19.70 18.35 3.43
N ALA A 156 -20.90 17.99 3.89
CA ALA A 156 -21.31 18.18 5.28
C ALA A 156 -20.42 17.38 6.26
N ALA A 157 -20.16 16.10 5.95
CA ALA A 157 -19.28 15.25 6.75
C ALA A 157 -17.82 15.75 6.77
N VAL A 158 -17.30 16.26 5.64
CA VAL A 158 -15.96 16.88 5.57
C VAL A 158 -15.88 18.11 6.48
N LYS A 159 -16.91 18.97 6.47
CA LYS A 159 -17.00 20.15 7.34
C LYS A 159 -17.06 19.77 8.82
N GLU A 160 -17.81 18.72 9.18
CA GLU A 160 -17.91 18.22 10.56
C GLU A 160 -16.59 17.63 11.05
N CYS A 161 -15.93 16.78 10.25
CA CYS A 161 -14.64 16.17 10.57
C CYS A 161 -13.47 17.16 10.66
N SER A 162 -13.57 18.29 9.95
CA SER A 162 -12.60 19.39 9.98
C SER A 162 -12.91 20.42 11.06
N GLY A 163 -14.01 20.25 11.80
CA GLY A 163 -14.40 21.13 12.90
C GLY A 163 -13.51 20.97 14.15
N PRO A 164 -13.59 21.92 15.11
CA PRO A 164 -12.69 21.98 16.28
C PRO A 164 -12.71 20.74 17.18
N GLY A 165 -13.77 19.93 17.15
CA GLY A 165 -13.89 18.72 17.97
C GLY A 165 -13.15 17.49 17.42
N LEU A 166 -12.84 17.45 16.12
CA LEU A 166 -12.23 16.29 15.45
C LEU A 166 -10.89 16.65 14.77
N ASN A 167 -10.80 17.82 14.14
CA ASN A 167 -9.59 18.35 13.52
C ASN A 167 -8.82 17.33 12.63
N MET A 168 -9.54 16.47 11.90
CA MET A 168 -8.92 15.35 11.16
C MET A 168 -8.33 15.75 9.80
N ALA A 169 -8.75 16.89 9.24
CA ALA A 169 -8.21 17.50 8.02
C ALA A 169 -7.96 16.50 6.86
N PHE A 170 -8.94 15.63 6.58
CA PHE A 170 -8.81 14.54 5.60
C PHE A 170 -8.45 14.98 4.18
N PHE A 171 -8.79 16.21 3.80
CA PHE A 171 -8.55 16.79 2.48
C PHE A 171 -7.82 18.12 2.63
N ILE A 172 -6.63 18.21 2.03
CA ILE A 172 -5.80 19.42 2.00
C ILE A 172 -6.10 20.32 0.79
N SER A 173 -6.79 19.79 -0.22
CA SER A 173 -7.23 20.48 -1.42
C SER A 173 -8.55 19.86 -1.91
N TYR A 174 -9.59 20.69 -2.06
CA TYR A 174 -10.89 20.33 -2.68
C TYR A 174 -11.70 21.61 -3.00
N SER A 175 -12.67 21.52 -3.92
CA SER A 175 -13.64 22.59 -4.20
C SER A 175 -15.06 22.05 -4.06
N PRO A 176 -15.87 22.56 -3.12
CA PRO A 176 -17.29 22.23 -3.02
C PRO A 176 -18.06 22.47 -4.32
N GLU A 177 -17.73 23.55 -5.03
CA GLU A 177 -18.39 23.98 -6.27
C GLU A 177 -18.15 22.97 -7.39
N ASP A 178 -16.88 22.56 -7.58
CA ASP A 178 -16.53 21.59 -8.61
C ASP A 178 -17.06 20.18 -8.29
N ILE A 179 -17.01 19.77 -7.02
CA ILE A 179 -17.61 18.50 -6.56
C ILE A 179 -19.12 18.46 -6.85
N ILE A 180 -19.84 19.56 -6.58
CA ILE A 180 -21.27 19.65 -6.88
C ILE A 180 -21.52 19.67 -8.39
N ARG A 181 -20.74 20.42 -9.18
CA ARG A 181 -20.84 20.45 -10.64
C ARG A 181 -20.69 19.04 -11.26
N GLN A 182 -19.65 18.30 -10.86
CA GLN A 182 -19.43 16.92 -11.32
C GLN A 182 -20.60 16.00 -10.93
N ALA A 183 -21.16 16.18 -9.72
CA ALA A 183 -22.31 15.43 -9.25
C ALA A 183 -23.62 15.78 -9.99
N GLU A 184 -23.82 17.04 -10.39
CA GLU A 184 -24.95 17.49 -11.21
C GLU A 184 -24.88 16.86 -12.61
N GLU A 185 -23.71 16.86 -13.24
CA GLU A 185 -23.47 16.21 -14.54
C GLU A 185 -23.74 14.70 -14.47
N SER A 186 -23.32 14.02 -13.40
CA SER A 186 -23.64 12.61 -13.15
C SER A 186 -25.14 12.38 -12.93
N THR A 187 -25.79 13.24 -12.14
CA THR A 187 -27.23 13.15 -11.88
C THR A 187 -28.05 13.27 -13.17
N LEU A 188 -27.67 14.19 -14.07
CA LEU A 188 -28.29 14.32 -15.40
C LEU A 188 -28.10 13.07 -16.27
N ARG A 189 -26.97 12.38 -16.18
CA ARG A 189 -26.73 11.11 -16.90
C ARG A 189 -27.61 9.98 -16.37
N TYR A 190 -27.76 9.83 -15.05
CA TYR A 190 -28.70 8.87 -14.47
C TYR A 190 -30.16 9.19 -14.82
N GLN A 191 -30.59 10.46 -14.75
CA GLN A 191 -31.94 10.88 -15.14
C GLN A 191 -32.28 10.59 -16.62
N ARG A 192 -31.27 10.57 -17.50
CA ARG A 192 -31.41 10.23 -18.92
C ARG A 192 -31.29 8.72 -19.21
N GLY A 193 -31.03 7.89 -18.20
CA GLY A 193 -30.76 6.46 -18.38
C GLY A 193 -29.42 6.16 -19.08
N THR A 194 -28.47 7.10 -19.04
CA THR A 194 -27.17 7.00 -19.72
C THR A 194 -25.98 7.26 -18.77
N PRO A 195 -25.86 6.57 -17.61
CA PRO A 195 -24.66 6.63 -16.79
C PRO A 195 -23.45 6.07 -17.55
N LEU A 196 -22.26 6.61 -17.29
CA LEU A 196 -21.03 6.19 -17.99
C LEU A 196 -20.66 4.74 -17.66
N SER A 197 -20.75 4.35 -16.38
CA SER A 197 -20.52 2.99 -15.88
C SER A 197 -21.00 2.91 -14.42
N ALA A 198 -20.78 1.79 -13.74
CA ALA A 198 -21.01 1.68 -12.29
C ALA A 198 -20.18 2.68 -11.45
N MET A 199 -19.08 3.23 -12.00
CA MET A 199 -18.28 4.28 -11.35
C MET A 199 -18.87 5.70 -11.50
N ASP A 200 -19.90 5.90 -12.33
CA ASP A 200 -20.50 7.23 -12.51
C ASP A 200 -21.20 7.69 -11.21
N GLY A 201 -20.83 8.87 -10.72
CA GLY A 201 -21.35 9.42 -9.46
C GLY A 201 -20.70 8.87 -8.18
N ILE A 202 -19.66 8.05 -8.30
CA ILE A 202 -18.86 7.59 -7.15
C ILE A 202 -17.82 8.64 -6.80
N LEU A 203 -17.77 9.03 -5.52
CA LEU A 203 -16.75 9.94 -4.99
C LEU A 203 -15.44 9.18 -4.76
N VAL A 204 -14.35 9.66 -5.36
CA VAL A 204 -13.00 9.08 -5.22
C VAL A 204 -12.04 10.16 -4.73
N ALA A 205 -11.28 9.86 -3.68
CA ALA A 205 -10.19 10.70 -3.21
C ALA A 205 -8.89 10.35 -3.93
N VAL A 206 -8.19 11.35 -4.49
CA VAL A 206 -6.86 11.17 -5.08
C VAL A 206 -5.81 11.56 -4.05
N LYS A 207 -4.77 10.72 -3.90
CA LYS A 207 -3.65 11.01 -3.01
C LYS A 207 -2.81 12.13 -3.62
N ASP A 208 -2.41 13.11 -2.79
CA ASP A 208 -1.69 14.32 -3.20
C ASP A 208 -0.21 14.11 -3.60
N GLU A 209 0.08 12.97 -4.22
CA GLU A 209 1.28 12.67 -4.99
C GLU A 209 0.94 12.47 -6.48
N ILE A 210 -0.32 12.65 -6.88
CA ILE A 210 -0.85 12.36 -8.22
C ILE A 210 -1.62 13.58 -8.72
N ASP A 211 -1.24 14.10 -9.89
CA ASP A 211 -1.89 15.23 -10.54
C ASP A 211 -3.38 14.94 -10.83
N CYS A 212 -4.25 15.80 -10.31
CA CYS A 212 -5.71 15.68 -10.45
C CYS A 212 -6.31 17.04 -10.82
N LEU A 213 -6.35 17.37 -12.11
CA LEU A 213 -6.90 18.65 -12.57
C LEU A 213 -8.38 18.83 -12.16
N PRO A 214 -8.82 20.02 -11.71
CA PRO A 214 -8.07 21.29 -11.65
C PRO A 214 -7.29 21.52 -10.33
N TYR A 215 -7.19 20.52 -9.45
CA TYR A 215 -6.59 20.66 -8.13
C TYR A 215 -5.04 20.70 -8.19
N PRO A 216 -4.38 21.56 -7.38
CA PRO A 216 -2.92 21.57 -7.29
C PRO A 216 -2.40 20.38 -6.46
N THR A 217 -1.33 19.75 -6.95
CA THR A 217 -0.58 18.70 -6.23
C THR A 217 0.41 19.32 -5.25
N THR A 218 0.37 18.96 -3.96
CA THR A 218 1.22 19.57 -2.90
C THR A 218 2.14 18.61 -2.13
N GLY A 219 2.02 17.29 -2.30
CA GLY A 219 2.86 16.24 -1.71
C GLY A 219 2.17 15.43 -0.60
N SER A 220 2.64 14.22 -0.29
CA SER A 220 1.88 13.32 0.60
C SER A 220 2.69 12.32 1.48
N VAL A 221 1.93 11.64 2.36
CA VAL A 221 2.24 10.58 3.35
C VAL A 221 0.88 9.93 3.74
N ARG A 222 0.73 8.71 4.29
CA ARG A 222 1.59 7.54 4.58
C ARG A 222 0.68 6.27 4.54
N MET A 223 1.24 5.05 4.54
CA MET A 223 0.52 3.75 4.44
C MET A 223 -0.69 3.56 5.39
N PRO A 224 -1.97 3.58 4.94
CA PRO A 224 -3.11 3.63 5.87
C PRO A 224 -3.94 2.34 5.99
N ALA A 225 -3.90 1.42 5.02
CA ALA A 225 -4.96 0.41 4.83
C ALA A 225 -5.27 -0.46 6.07
N ALA A 226 -4.26 -1.12 6.61
CA ALA A 226 -4.40 -2.01 7.77
C ALA A 226 -4.77 -1.25 9.06
N LEU A 227 -4.32 -0.01 9.21
CA LEU A 227 -4.55 0.81 10.41
C LEU A 227 -5.93 1.45 10.42
N CYS A 228 -6.46 1.80 9.25
CA CYS A 228 -7.80 2.37 9.08
C CYS A 228 -8.89 1.32 8.88
N GLY A 229 -8.54 0.03 8.82
CA GLY A 229 -9.47 -1.06 8.54
C GLY A 229 -10.17 -0.85 7.19
N VAL A 230 -9.39 -0.83 6.10
CA VAL A 230 -9.88 -0.78 4.71
C VAL A 230 -9.12 -1.79 3.85
N VAL A 231 -9.64 -2.10 2.66
CA VAL A 231 -8.89 -2.88 1.67
C VAL A 231 -7.81 -1.98 1.05
N GLY A 232 -6.60 -2.49 0.94
CA GLY A 232 -5.50 -1.85 0.22
C GLY A 232 -4.98 -2.78 -0.87
N PHE A 233 -5.13 -2.42 -2.14
CA PHE A 233 -4.63 -3.20 -3.27
C PHE A 233 -3.49 -2.46 -3.96
N LYS A 234 -2.34 -3.11 -4.09
CA LYS A 234 -1.14 -2.60 -4.76
C LYS A 234 -0.82 -3.53 -5.94
N PRO A 235 -1.15 -3.14 -7.18
CA PRO A 235 -0.85 -3.94 -8.38
C PRO A 235 0.65 -4.20 -8.57
N THR A 236 0.97 -5.07 -9.55
CA THR A 236 2.33 -5.29 -10.04
C THR A 236 2.95 -3.97 -10.52
N ALA A 237 4.26 -3.81 -10.37
CA ALA A 237 5.00 -2.67 -10.92
C ALA A 237 4.69 -2.49 -12.42
N GLY A 238 4.40 -1.25 -12.84
CA GLY A 238 4.05 -0.92 -14.23
C GLY A 238 2.64 -1.33 -14.69
N ARG A 239 1.81 -1.97 -13.85
CA ARG A 239 0.42 -2.32 -14.21
C ARG A 239 -0.54 -1.11 -14.21
N LEU A 240 -0.20 -0.08 -13.43
CA LEU A 240 -0.83 1.24 -13.47
C LEU A 240 0.17 2.25 -14.03
N SER A 241 -0.33 3.29 -14.69
CA SER A 241 0.52 4.37 -15.21
C SER A 241 1.08 5.22 -14.08
N ASN A 242 2.35 5.61 -14.19
CA ASN A 242 2.99 6.59 -13.30
C ASN A 242 2.91 8.03 -13.87
N ALA A 243 2.16 8.27 -14.96
CA ALA A 243 1.94 9.61 -15.50
C ALA A 243 1.21 10.49 -14.47
N GLY A 244 1.70 11.72 -14.28
CA GLY A 244 1.19 12.65 -13.26
C GLY A 244 1.57 12.31 -11.82
N VAL A 245 2.34 11.23 -11.56
CA VAL A 245 2.82 10.92 -10.20
C VAL A 245 4.11 11.69 -9.91
N LEU A 246 4.22 12.27 -8.72
CA LEU A 246 5.44 12.94 -8.26
C LEU A 246 6.64 11.97 -8.33
N PRO A 247 7.74 12.32 -9.04
CA PRO A 247 8.80 11.38 -9.39
C PRO A 247 9.79 11.14 -8.24
N LEU A 248 9.31 10.79 -7.04
CA LEU A 248 10.12 10.67 -5.81
C LEU A 248 10.84 9.33 -5.67
N ASN A 249 10.42 8.30 -6.41
CA ASN A 249 10.80 6.91 -6.17
C ASN A 249 10.58 6.04 -7.41
N TRP A 250 11.25 6.39 -8.52
CA TRP A 250 11.08 5.78 -9.85
C TRP A 250 11.06 4.24 -9.87
N THR A 251 11.82 3.56 -9.01
CA THR A 251 11.97 2.08 -9.09
C THR A 251 11.17 1.30 -8.04
N VAL A 252 10.55 1.99 -7.08
CA VAL A 252 9.82 1.37 -5.95
C VAL A 252 8.48 2.06 -5.60
N GLY A 253 8.14 3.13 -6.31
CA GLY A 253 6.89 3.88 -6.22
C GLY A 253 5.87 3.39 -7.25
N MET A 254 4.68 3.06 -6.77
CA MET A 254 3.54 2.68 -7.60
C MET A 254 2.26 3.25 -6.98
N PRO A 255 1.30 3.75 -7.76
CA PRO A 255 -0.04 4.01 -7.27
C PRO A 255 -0.73 2.70 -6.87
N GLY A 256 -1.72 2.81 -6.00
CA GLY A 256 -2.50 1.71 -5.47
C GLY A 256 -3.88 2.20 -5.03
N ILE A 257 -4.74 1.27 -4.65
CA ILE A 257 -6.16 1.52 -4.41
C ILE A 257 -6.48 1.27 -2.95
N LEU A 258 -7.22 2.20 -2.35
CA LEU A 258 -7.83 2.06 -1.03
C LEU A 258 -9.34 2.01 -1.21
N ALA A 259 -10.00 0.98 -0.68
CA ALA A 259 -11.42 0.75 -0.90
C ALA A 259 -12.13 0.20 0.32
N GLY A 260 -13.46 0.38 0.38
CA GLY A 260 -14.29 -0.15 1.45
C GLY A 260 -14.35 -1.68 1.46
N THR A 261 -14.39 -2.29 0.27
CA THR A 261 -14.50 -3.74 0.08
C THR A 261 -13.53 -4.25 -1.00
N VAL A 262 -13.42 -5.57 -1.13
CA VAL A 262 -12.61 -6.22 -2.19
C VAL A 262 -13.27 -6.04 -3.56
N GLU A 263 -14.60 -6.04 -3.65
CA GLU A 263 -15.28 -5.79 -4.92
C GLU A 263 -15.08 -4.34 -5.41
N ASP A 264 -15.11 -3.37 -4.49
CA ASP A 264 -14.82 -1.98 -4.84
C ASP A 264 -13.38 -1.80 -5.36
N ALA A 265 -12.42 -2.49 -4.74
CA ALA A 265 -11.02 -2.45 -5.17
C ALA A 265 -10.84 -3.06 -6.58
N ALA A 266 -11.55 -4.15 -6.90
CA ALA A 266 -11.54 -4.78 -8.21
C ALA A 266 -12.18 -3.90 -9.30
N VAL A 267 -13.31 -3.25 -8.98
CA VAL A 267 -14.00 -2.32 -9.91
C VAL A 267 -13.13 -1.09 -10.15
N ALA A 268 -12.60 -0.44 -9.11
CA ALA A 268 -11.70 0.70 -9.25
C ALA A 268 -10.43 0.34 -10.04
N TYR A 269 -9.85 -0.85 -9.83
CA TYR A 269 -8.70 -1.35 -10.58
C TYR A 269 -9.00 -1.48 -12.08
N SER A 270 -10.15 -2.05 -12.45
CA SER A 270 -10.55 -2.19 -13.86
C SER A 270 -10.71 -0.84 -14.57
N ALA A 271 -11.08 0.23 -13.85
CA ALA A 271 -11.14 1.58 -14.38
C ALA A 271 -9.73 2.14 -14.67
N ILE A 272 -8.81 2.09 -13.69
CA ILE A 272 -7.52 2.81 -13.76
C ILE A 272 -6.35 2.00 -14.32
N VAL A 273 -6.52 0.69 -14.56
CA VAL A 273 -5.46 -0.17 -15.13
C VAL A 273 -4.97 0.35 -16.47
N ASP A 274 -3.65 0.42 -16.63
CA ASP A 274 -3.05 0.91 -17.87
C ASP A 274 -3.18 -0.16 -18.97
N GLN A 275 -3.77 0.25 -20.08
CA GLN A 275 -4.01 -0.56 -21.27
C GLN A 275 -3.45 0.13 -22.53
N SER A 276 -2.70 1.23 -22.38
CA SER A 276 -2.22 2.07 -23.48
C SER A 276 -1.10 1.43 -24.32
N GLN A 277 -0.34 0.52 -23.73
CA GLN A 277 0.68 -0.26 -24.45
C GLN A 277 0.02 -1.38 -25.27
N PRO A 278 0.62 -1.79 -26.41
CA PRO A 278 0.17 -2.97 -27.16
C PRO A 278 0.11 -4.23 -26.28
N SER A 279 -0.86 -5.12 -26.54
CA SER A 279 -1.07 -6.34 -25.76
C SER A 279 0.16 -7.24 -25.67
N TYR A 280 0.93 -7.39 -26.74
CA TYR A 280 2.15 -8.21 -26.76
C TYR A 280 3.34 -7.66 -25.92
N LEU A 281 3.24 -6.44 -25.38
CA LEU A 281 4.26 -5.85 -24.50
C LEU A 281 3.90 -5.93 -23.01
N ARG A 282 2.83 -6.64 -22.65
CA ARG A 282 2.35 -6.74 -21.27
C ARG A 282 1.62 -8.07 -21.02
N PRO A 283 1.59 -8.59 -19.78
CA PRO A 283 0.73 -9.72 -19.46
C PRO A 283 -0.74 -9.31 -19.62
N GLU A 284 -1.59 -10.27 -19.99
CA GLU A 284 -3.03 -10.09 -20.10
C GLU A 284 -3.66 -9.55 -18.80
N LEU A 285 -4.88 -9.00 -18.89
CA LEU A 285 -5.64 -8.52 -17.74
C LEU A 285 -6.69 -9.56 -17.34
N ASN A 286 -6.39 -10.28 -16.27
CA ASN A 286 -7.30 -11.18 -15.61
C ASN A 286 -8.05 -10.45 -14.48
N LEU A 287 -9.38 -10.59 -14.46
CA LEU A 287 -10.24 -10.12 -13.37
C LEU A 287 -10.79 -11.31 -12.57
N PRO A 288 -10.83 -11.25 -11.23
CA PRO A 288 -11.30 -12.38 -10.43
C PRO A 288 -12.81 -12.61 -10.60
N LEU A 289 -13.20 -13.85 -10.92
CA LEU A 289 -14.59 -14.26 -11.15
C LEU A 289 -15.32 -14.52 -9.81
N LEU A 290 -15.51 -13.47 -9.02
CA LEU A 290 -16.08 -13.54 -7.66
C LEU A 290 -17.53 -14.08 -7.59
N LYS A 291 -18.26 -14.15 -8.72
CA LYS A 291 -19.56 -14.82 -8.83
C LYS A 291 -19.48 -16.35 -8.96
N SER A 292 -18.29 -16.91 -9.17
CA SER A 292 -18.12 -18.34 -9.40
C SER A 292 -18.52 -19.15 -8.16
N SER A 293 -19.35 -20.17 -8.35
CA SER A 293 -19.63 -21.17 -7.31
C SER A 293 -18.50 -22.21 -7.18
N LEU A 294 -17.51 -22.17 -8.08
CA LEU A 294 -16.32 -23.02 -8.01
C LEU A 294 -15.37 -22.47 -6.94
N SER A 295 -15.20 -23.19 -5.84
CA SER A 295 -14.06 -22.97 -4.94
C SER A 295 -12.75 -23.07 -5.72
N ILE A 296 -11.87 -22.08 -5.56
CA ILE A 296 -10.47 -22.22 -6.00
C ILE A 296 -9.85 -23.32 -5.15
N LYS A 297 -9.21 -24.31 -5.78
CA LYS A 297 -8.65 -25.49 -5.08
C LYS A 297 -7.12 -25.49 -5.14
N ASN A 298 -6.52 -26.23 -4.22
CA ASN A 298 -5.09 -26.54 -4.18
C ASN A 298 -4.17 -25.32 -4.08
N ILE A 299 -4.67 -24.18 -3.56
CA ILE A 299 -3.86 -23.00 -3.30
C ILE A 299 -2.90 -23.27 -2.15
N LYS A 300 -1.65 -22.89 -2.37
CA LYS A 300 -0.51 -23.04 -1.47
C LYS A 300 -0.04 -21.68 -0.99
N LEU A 301 -0.08 -21.49 0.32
CA LEU A 301 0.25 -20.25 1.01
C LEU A 301 1.65 -20.39 1.64
N ALA A 302 2.65 -19.77 1.04
CA ALA A 302 4.00 -19.71 1.59
C ALA A 302 4.03 -18.81 2.84
N LYS A 303 4.33 -19.39 4.00
CA LYS A 303 4.46 -18.69 5.29
C LYS A 303 5.88 -18.88 5.81
N TYR A 304 6.61 -17.78 6.03
CA TYR A 304 7.87 -17.84 6.78
C TYR A 304 7.60 -17.60 8.26
N ALA A 305 7.56 -18.66 9.07
CA ALA A 305 7.11 -18.59 10.46
C ALA A 305 7.88 -17.56 11.31
N LYS A 306 9.21 -17.46 11.18
CA LYS A 306 10.04 -16.51 11.95
C LYS A 306 9.66 -15.05 11.68
N TRP A 307 9.39 -14.69 10.42
CA TRP A 307 8.98 -13.34 10.01
C TRP A 307 7.52 -13.05 10.34
N PHE A 308 6.61 -13.99 10.03
CA PHE A 308 5.18 -13.89 10.32
C PHE A 308 4.92 -13.65 11.82
N ASN A 309 5.69 -14.32 12.68
CA ASN A 309 5.54 -14.22 14.13
C ASN A 309 6.17 -12.97 14.75
N ASP A 310 6.94 -12.17 14.00
CA ASP A 310 7.46 -10.87 14.46
C ASP A 310 6.37 -9.78 14.36
N SER A 311 5.29 -9.99 15.10
CA SER A 311 4.15 -9.08 15.26
C SER A 311 3.59 -9.19 16.68
N SER A 312 2.72 -8.27 17.07
CA SER A 312 1.97 -8.38 18.32
C SER A 312 1.06 -9.62 18.33
N GLU A 313 0.84 -10.19 19.53
CA GLU A 313 0.07 -11.43 19.71
C GLU A 313 -1.35 -11.37 19.13
N ASP A 314 -2.00 -10.22 19.22
CA ASP A 314 -3.35 -10.02 18.68
C ASP A 314 -3.38 -10.06 17.14
N ILE A 315 -2.36 -9.50 16.47
CA ILE A 315 -2.18 -9.56 15.03
C ILE A 315 -1.89 -11.01 14.59
N ARG A 316 -0.88 -11.65 15.19
CA ARG A 316 -0.53 -13.06 14.92
C ARG A 316 -1.75 -13.97 15.09
N SER A 317 -2.45 -13.83 16.21
CA SER A 317 -3.64 -14.62 16.53
C SER A 317 -4.82 -14.34 15.60
N CYS A 318 -4.93 -13.16 14.98
CA CYS A 318 -5.87 -12.94 13.87
C CYS A 318 -5.43 -13.72 12.64
N CYS A 319 -4.24 -13.41 12.09
CA CYS A 319 -3.79 -13.98 10.83
C CYS A 319 -3.72 -15.52 10.86
N ASP A 320 -3.35 -16.15 11.99
CA ASP A 320 -3.39 -17.60 12.15
C ASP A 320 -4.82 -18.18 12.11
N LYS A 321 -5.83 -17.46 12.63
CA LYS A 321 -7.24 -17.88 12.50
C LYS A 321 -7.72 -17.75 11.05
N SER A 322 -7.35 -16.69 10.33
CA SER A 322 -7.60 -16.60 8.89
C SER A 322 -7.03 -17.79 8.12
N LEU A 323 -5.77 -18.18 8.37
CA LEU A 323 -5.16 -19.34 7.72
C LEU A 323 -5.89 -20.65 8.08
N GLN A 324 -6.27 -20.85 9.35
CA GLN A 324 -7.08 -21.99 9.78
C GLN A 324 -8.46 -22.03 9.11
N MET A 325 -9.11 -20.88 8.95
CA MET A 325 -10.40 -20.78 8.24
C MET A 325 -10.27 -21.07 6.75
N LEU A 326 -9.24 -20.56 6.08
CA LEU A 326 -8.97 -20.86 4.66
C LEU A 326 -8.70 -22.36 4.44
N HIS A 327 -7.93 -22.98 5.33
CA HIS A 327 -7.71 -24.42 5.32
C HIS A 327 -9.01 -25.20 5.55
N ALA A 328 -9.77 -24.87 6.59
CA ALA A 328 -11.01 -25.58 6.94
C ALA A 328 -12.14 -25.43 5.90
N HIS A 329 -12.26 -24.28 5.24
CA HIS A 329 -13.32 -24.01 4.27
C HIS A 329 -12.95 -24.39 2.83
N TYR A 330 -11.69 -24.26 2.42
CA TYR A 330 -11.27 -24.43 1.02
C TYR A 330 -10.17 -25.49 0.81
N GLY A 331 -9.64 -26.08 1.88
CA GLY A 331 -8.54 -27.05 1.79
C GLY A 331 -7.21 -26.44 1.36
N TRP A 332 -7.04 -25.12 1.50
CA TRP A 332 -5.79 -24.43 1.13
C TRP A 332 -4.67 -24.84 2.09
N GLU A 333 -3.48 -25.10 1.56
CA GLU A 333 -2.33 -25.58 2.33
C GLU A 333 -1.41 -24.41 2.69
N THR A 334 -0.85 -24.43 3.91
CA THR A 334 0.22 -23.50 4.28
C THR A 334 1.55 -24.22 4.21
N LEU A 335 2.47 -23.74 3.38
CA LEU A 335 3.82 -24.26 3.26
C LEU A 335 4.77 -23.42 4.12
N ASP A 336 5.54 -24.07 4.99
CA ASP A 336 6.63 -23.40 5.70
C ASP A 336 7.81 -23.20 4.75
N VAL A 337 8.25 -21.95 4.61
CA VAL A 337 9.34 -21.56 3.71
C VAL A 337 10.28 -20.61 4.44
N THR A 338 11.54 -20.59 4.03
CA THR A 338 12.49 -19.57 4.49
C THR A 338 12.59 -18.46 3.46
N ILE A 339 12.24 -17.24 3.84
CA ILE A 339 12.56 -16.02 3.08
C ILE A 339 13.82 -15.43 3.72
N PRO A 340 15.01 -15.64 3.16
CA PRO A 340 16.27 -15.15 3.73
C PRO A 340 16.42 -13.64 3.51
N GLU A 341 17.39 -13.05 4.22
CA GLU A 341 17.86 -11.68 3.95
C GLU A 341 16.76 -10.58 3.99
N ILE A 342 15.73 -10.73 4.82
CA ILE A 342 14.61 -9.76 4.91
C ILE A 342 15.06 -8.39 5.43
N GLU A 343 15.97 -8.36 6.40
CA GLU A 343 16.49 -7.09 6.93
C GLU A 343 17.36 -6.39 5.87
N GLU A 344 18.18 -7.15 5.16
CA GLU A 344 18.94 -6.71 3.99
C GLU A 344 18.01 -6.12 2.92
N MET A 345 16.89 -6.79 2.61
CA MET A 345 15.87 -6.30 1.68
C MET A 345 15.26 -4.98 2.15
N ARG A 346 14.91 -4.87 3.46
CA ARG A 346 14.40 -3.65 4.07
C ARG A 346 15.41 -2.50 3.94
N LEU A 347 16.67 -2.74 4.30
CA LEU A 347 17.73 -1.73 4.25
C LEU A 347 18.04 -1.32 2.79
N ALA A 348 18.09 -2.27 1.86
CA ALA A 348 18.29 -2.00 0.43
C ALA A 348 17.15 -1.18 -0.18
N HIS A 349 15.90 -1.46 0.21
CA HIS A 349 14.75 -0.65 -0.15
C HIS A 349 14.88 0.78 0.39
N TYR A 350 15.25 0.96 1.66
CA TYR A 350 15.44 2.29 2.24
C TYR A 350 16.56 3.10 1.59
N VAL A 351 17.69 2.46 1.25
CA VAL A 351 18.77 3.11 0.49
C VAL A 351 18.27 3.51 -0.90
N THR A 352 17.54 2.63 -1.58
CA THR A 352 17.01 2.90 -2.93
C THR A 352 16.01 4.06 -2.93
N ILE A 353 14.95 3.98 -2.14
CA ILE A 353 13.90 5.02 -2.08
C ILE A 353 14.46 6.35 -1.58
N GLY A 354 15.42 6.33 -0.64
CA GLY A 354 16.04 7.54 -0.11
C GLY A 354 16.93 8.24 -1.12
N SER A 355 17.78 7.49 -1.83
CA SER A 355 18.65 8.06 -2.88
C SER A 355 17.84 8.58 -4.07
N GLU A 356 16.76 7.89 -4.47
CA GLU A 356 15.87 8.38 -5.54
C GLU A 356 15.13 9.66 -5.14
N CYS A 357 14.59 9.70 -3.91
CA CYS A 357 13.88 10.87 -3.38
C CYS A 357 14.78 12.10 -3.28
N THR A 358 16.01 11.94 -2.75
CA THR A 358 16.94 13.07 -2.66
C THR A 358 17.44 13.55 -4.02
N ALA A 359 17.71 12.64 -4.97
CA ALA A 359 18.06 12.99 -6.34
C ALA A 359 16.94 13.76 -7.05
N SER A 360 15.68 13.33 -6.88
CA SER A 360 14.50 14.01 -7.45
C SER A 360 14.28 15.41 -6.87
N LEU A 361 14.40 15.53 -5.54
CA LEU A 361 14.14 16.76 -4.82
C LEU A 361 15.28 17.79 -4.88
N ALA A 362 16.52 17.39 -5.24
CA ALA A 362 17.71 18.24 -5.20
C ALA A 362 17.49 19.65 -5.79
N LYS A 363 16.96 19.75 -7.02
CA LYS A 363 16.71 21.02 -7.73
C LYS A 363 15.68 21.96 -7.07
N TYR A 364 14.90 21.44 -6.11
CA TYR A 364 13.92 22.19 -5.31
C TYR A 364 14.46 22.52 -3.93
N LEU A 365 15.23 21.61 -3.30
CA LEU A 365 15.79 21.79 -1.96
C LEU A 365 16.74 23.00 -1.87
N ASP A 366 17.47 23.31 -2.94
CA ASP A 366 18.32 24.52 -3.02
C ASP A 366 17.51 25.84 -3.02
N LYS A 367 16.20 25.78 -3.32
CA LYS A 367 15.30 26.94 -3.45
C LYS A 367 14.32 27.08 -2.30
N LEU A 368 13.98 25.98 -1.63
CA LEU A 368 13.10 25.94 -0.47
C LEU A 368 13.79 26.49 0.77
N LYS A 369 13.09 27.28 1.58
CA LYS A 369 13.63 27.68 2.88
C LYS A 369 13.55 26.48 3.83
N ARG A 370 14.59 26.22 4.63
CA ARG A 370 14.56 25.13 5.64
C ARG A 370 13.41 25.24 6.65
N SER A 371 12.81 26.42 6.81
CA SER A 371 11.61 26.67 7.62
C SER A 371 10.31 26.16 7.00
N GLU A 372 10.27 25.93 5.67
CA GLU A 372 9.12 25.43 4.92
C GLU A 372 9.09 23.88 4.89
N ILE A 373 10.13 23.20 5.41
CA ILE A 373 10.27 21.75 5.43
C ILE A 373 10.07 21.23 6.86
N GLY A 374 9.20 20.22 7.01
CA GLY A 374 8.93 19.54 8.28
C GLY A 374 10.20 18.96 8.94
N TRP A 375 10.24 18.95 10.27
CA TRP A 375 11.41 18.50 11.03
C TRP A 375 11.70 17.01 10.80
N ASP A 376 10.66 16.19 10.68
CA ASP A 376 10.74 14.77 10.31
C ASP A 376 11.30 14.56 8.89
N VAL A 377 10.82 15.35 7.92
CA VAL A 377 11.32 15.34 6.54
C VAL A 377 12.79 15.76 6.49
N ARG A 378 13.22 16.74 7.28
CA ARG A 378 14.63 17.16 7.37
C ARG A 378 15.54 16.07 7.94
N VAL A 379 15.09 15.31 8.95
CA VAL A 379 15.81 14.10 9.39
C VAL A 379 15.92 13.08 8.25
N ALA A 380 14.80 12.78 7.59
CA ALA A 380 14.77 11.81 6.50
C ALA A 380 15.72 12.19 5.35
N LEU A 381 15.67 13.43 4.88
CA LEU A 381 16.57 13.97 3.84
C LEU A 381 18.04 13.92 4.26
N GLY A 382 18.36 14.22 5.52
CA GLY A 382 19.72 14.09 6.05
C GLY A 382 20.23 12.65 6.04
N VAL A 383 19.40 11.68 6.42
CA VAL A 383 19.73 10.24 6.35
C VAL A 383 19.88 9.79 4.89
N TYR A 384 18.91 10.11 4.05
CA TYR A 384 18.86 9.70 2.64
C TYR A 384 20.02 10.28 1.81
N GLY A 385 20.36 11.56 2.01
CA GLY A 385 21.49 12.22 1.37
C GLY A 385 22.85 11.70 1.83
N SER A 386 22.89 10.91 2.92
CA SER A 386 24.12 10.29 3.41
C SER A 386 24.43 8.93 2.76
N PHE A 387 23.55 8.39 1.92
CA PHE A 387 23.80 7.10 1.26
C PHE A 387 24.81 7.25 0.12
N SER A 388 25.80 6.36 0.08
CA SER A 388 26.84 6.38 -0.96
C SER A 388 26.39 5.67 -2.23
N SER A 389 27.01 6.00 -3.37
CA SER A 389 26.81 5.28 -4.64
C SER A 389 27.06 3.77 -4.50
N ARG A 390 28.05 3.37 -3.70
CA ARG A 390 28.31 1.97 -3.35
C ARG A 390 27.14 1.32 -2.60
N ALA A 391 26.52 2.02 -1.64
CA ALA A 391 25.33 1.52 -0.96
C ALA A 391 24.15 1.36 -1.94
N TYR A 392 23.93 2.32 -2.84
CA TYR A 392 22.86 2.23 -3.85
C TYR A 392 23.08 1.07 -4.83
N LEU A 393 24.30 0.90 -5.35
CA LEU A 393 24.66 -0.20 -6.23
C LEU A 393 24.47 -1.56 -5.53
N ASN A 394 25.02 -1.74 -4.33
CA ASN A 394 24.82 -2.98 -3.56
C ASN A 394 23.34 -3.23 -3.22
N SER A 395 22.53 -2.19 -3.04
CA SER A 395 21.07 -2.34 -2.87
C SER A 395 20.42 -2.95 -4.11
N GLN A 396 20.84 -2.56 -5.32
CA GLN A 396 20.32 -3.17 -6.56
C GLN A 396 20.79 -4.63 -6.74
N ARG A 397 21.94 -5.00 -6.16
CA ARG A 397 22.42 -6.40 -6.13
C ARG A 397 21.58 -7.24 -5.16
N LEU A 398 21.27 -6.69 -3.98
CA LEU A 398 20.31 -7.28 -3.03
C LEU A 398 18.90 -7.40 -3.65
N ARG A 399 18.47 -6.46 -4.51
CA ARG A 399 17.22 -6.62 -5.28
C ARG A 399 17.26 -7.85 -6.16
N ASN A 400 18.35 -8.07 -6.89
CA ASN A 400 18.50 -9.25 -7.77
C ASN A 400 18.42 -10.56 -6.97
N ARG A 401 19.11 -10.65 -5.82
CA ARG A 401 19.00 -11.78 -4.87
C ARG A 401 17.58 -12.03 -4.41
N GLN A 402 16.90 -10.97 -3.98
CA GLN A 402 15.54 -11.08 -3.45
C GLN A 402 14.51 -11.46 -4.53
N MET A 403 14.68 -10.95 -5.76
CA MET A 403 13.92 -11.41 -6.94
C MET A 403 14.13 -12.91 -7.18
N TYR A 404 15.36 -13.41 -7.08
CA TYR A 404 15.65 -14.85 -7.19
C TYR A 404 14.93 -15.65 -6.10
N PHE A 405 15.11 -15.30 -4.81
CA PHE A 405 14.49 -16.03 -3.70
C PHE A 405 12.95 -16.09 -3.82
N HIS A 406 12.31 -14.97 -4.14
CA HIS A 406 10.86 -14.94 -4.31
C HIS A 406 10.41 -15.75 -5.55
N LYS A 407 11.14 -15.68 -6.67
CA LYS A 407 10.87 -16.51 -7.86
C LYS A 407 10.94 -18.00 -7.57
N GLU A 408 11.93 -18.46 -6.79
CA GLU A 408 12.04 -19.86 -6.40
C GLU A 408 10.91 -20.30 -5.45
N ILE A 409 10.51 -19.45 -4.48
CA ILE A 409 9.36 -19.71 -3.61
C ILE A 409 8.06 -19.85 -4.44
N PHE A 410 7.84 -18.97 -5.41
CA PHE A 410 6.65 -19.02 -6.30
C PHE A 410 6.61 -20.24 -7.24
N LYS A 411 7.69 -21.04 -7.37
CA LYS A 411 7.60 -22.37 -8.02
C LYS A 411 6.86 -23.40 -7.16
N THR A 412 6.70 -23.13 -5.86
CA THR A 412 6.13 -24.09 -4.89
C THR A 412 4.84 -23.61 -4.24
N ALA A 413 4.57 -22.31 -4.25
CA ALA A 413 3.41 -21.67 -3.62
C ALA A 413 2.83 -20.58 -4.52
N ASP A 414 1.51 -20.38 -4.47
CA ASP A 414 0.82 -19.38 -5.27
C ASP A 414 0.90 -17.97 -4.65
N VAL A 415 0.92 -17.89 -3.32
CA VAL A 415 0.88 -16.63 -2.57
C VAL A 415 1.78 -16.70 -1.34
N ILE A 416 2.54 -15.63 -1.06
CA ILE A 416 3.24 -15.44 0.22
C ILE A 416 2.31 -14.74 1.21
N VAL A 417 2.10 -15.32 2.38
CA VAL A 417 1.21 -14.78 3.42
C VAL A 417 1.96 -14.23 4.63
N SER A 418 1.55 -13.04 5.08
CA SER A 418 2.08 -12.37 6.26
C SER A 418 1.04 -11.41 6.85
N PRO A 419 1.18 -10.96 8.11
CA PRO A 419 0.52 -9.75 8.58
C PRO A 419 0.87 -8.56 7.70
N MET A 420 0.03 -7.52 7.64
CA MET A 420 0.40 -6.29 6.92
C MET A 420 1.30 -5.36 7.76
N THR A 421 1.12 -5.35 9.08
CA THR A 421 1.89 -4.53 10.04
C THR A 421 2.31 -5.40 11.23
N GLY A 422 3.44 -5.05 11.88
CA GLY A 422 3.90 -5.71 13.11
C GLY A 422 3.19 -5.21 14.38
N VAL A 423 2.49 -4.07 14.30
CA VAL A 423 1.75 -3.43 15.39
C VAL A 423 0.44 -2.84 14.89
N THR A 424 -0.53 -2.68 15.79
CA THR A 424 -1.79 -1.98 15.53
C THR A 424 -1.60 -0.45 15.53
N ALA A 425 -2.66 0.30 15.22
CA ALA A 425 -2.67 1.75 15.40
C ALA A 425 -2.32 2.12 16.86
N TYR A 426 -1.37 3.03 17.04
CA TYR A 426 -0.89 3.52 18.33
C TYR A 426 -1.25 4.99 18.54
N LYS A 427 -1.20 5.45 19.80
CA LYS A 427 -1.45 6.86 20.13
C LYS A 427 -0.31 7.74 19.61
N LEU A 428 -0.66 8.89 19.03
CA LEU A 428 0.28 9.98 18.77
C LEU A 428 0.88 10.49 20.08
N GLN A 429 2.10 11.03 20.04
CA GLN A 429 2.69 11.74 21.18
C GLN A 429 2.05 13.14 21.36
N ASP A 430 1.92 13.60 22.61
CA ASP A 430 1.15 14.80 22.97
C ASP A 430 1.63 16.09 22.29
N ASP A 431 2.91 16.15 21.89
CA ASP A 431 3.55 17.27 21.20
C ASP A 431 3.75 17.05 19.70
N ALA A 432 3.48 15.85 19.16
CA ALA A 432 3.64 15.52 17.75
C ALA A 432 2.86 16.47 16.82
N LEU A 433 1.67 16.91 17.25
CA LEU A 433 0.82 17.85 16.50
C LEU A 433 1.46 19.23 16.27
N LYS A 434 2.49 19.62 17.04
CA LYS A 434 3.13 20.95 16.93
C LYS A 434 4.44 20.96 16.13
N SER A 435 5.05 19.80 15.91
CA SER A 435 6.41 19.69 15.38
C SER A 435 6.63 18.53 14.41
N GLY A 436 5.65 17.65 14.26
CA GLY A 436 5.91 16.27 13.86
C GLY A 436 6.56 15.46 14.98
N GLU A 437 6.65 14.15 14.78
CA GLU A 437 7.38 13.22 15.65
C GLU A 437 8.39 12.40 14.83
N LEU A 438 9.48 12.02 15.48
CA LEU A 438 10.41 11.02 14.99
C LEU A 438 10.16 9.71 15.73
N ASP A 439 9.64 8.70 15.03
CA ASP A 439 9.38 7.37 15.59
C ASP A 439 9.66 6.28 14.55
N TYR A 440 10.93 6.13 14.19
CA TYR A 440 11.36 5.07 13.27
C TYR A 440 11.26 3.67 13.88
N ILE A 441 11.08 3.53 15.19
CA ILE A 441 10.89 2.22 15.86
C ILE A 441 9.50 1.69 15.50
N ASN A 442 8.45 2.44 15.79
CA ASN A 442 7.10 2.07 15.37
C ASN A 442 6.95 2.13 13.85
N GLY A 443 7.60 3.09 13.17
CA GLY A 443 7.64 3.15 11.72
C GLY A 443 8.19 1.88 11.05
N ALA A 444 9.24 1.28 11.61
CA ALA A 444 9.80 0.03 11.09
C ALA A 444 8.90 -1.19 11.38
N ALA A 445 8.19 -1.21 12.51
CA ALA A 445 7.19 -2.23 12.80
C ALA A 445 5.98 -2.12 11.85
N LEU A 446 5.56 -0.91 11.48
CA LEU A 446 4.47 -0.68 10.52
C LEU A 446 4.79 -1.18 9.11
N VAL A 447 6.00 -0.94 8.59
CA VAL A 447 6.34 -1.31 7.20
C VAL A 447 7.01 -2.69 7.05
N ARG A 448 7.14 -3.45 8.16
CA ARG A 448 7.89 -4.72 8.25
C ARG A 448 7.58 -5.73 7.14
N TYR A 449 6.33 -5.73 6.66
CA TYR A 449 5.82 -6.71 5.70
C TYR A 449 5.61 -6.16 4.28
N SER A 450 5.49 -4.83 4.11
CA SER A 450 5.15 -4.23 2.82
C SER A 450 6.32 -4.16 1.83
N ILE A 451 7.57 -4.32 2.29
CA ILE A 451 8.78 -4.05 1.52
C ILE A 451 8.85 -4.85 0.21
N ALA A 452 8.54 -6.15 0.23
CA ALA A 452 8.67 -7.02 -0.95
C ALA A 452 7.81 -6.52 -2.12
N GLY A 453 6.57 -6.08 -1.85
CA GLY A 453 5.66 -5.57 -2.88
C GLY A 453 6.14 -4.28 -3.56
N ASN A 454 6.90 -3.43 -2.84
CA ASN A 454 7.52 -2.23 -3.40
C ASN A 454 8.86 -2.55 -4.08
N PHE A 455 9.79 -3.16 -3.33
CA PHE A 455 11.17 -3.36 -3.75
C PHE A 455 11.33 -4.37 -4.90
N LEU A 456 10.44 -5.38 -4.94
CA LEU A 456 10.41 -6.42 -5.97
C LEU A 456 9.24 -6.21 -6.94
N GLY A 457 8.40 -5.20 -6.76
CA GLY A 457 7.28 -4.91 -7.64
C GLY A 457 6.14 -5.94 -7.66
N LEU A 458 6.17 -6.95 -6.79
CA LEU A 458 5.15 -8.02 -6.70
C LEU A 458 3.77 -7.44 -6.33
N PRO A 459 2.66 -7.91 -6.90
CA PRO A 459 1.32 -7.48 -6.47
C PRO A 459 1.05 -7.89 -5.02
N ALA A 460 0.29 -7.07 -4.29
CA ALA A 460 -0.08 -7.35 -2.90
C ALA A 460 -1.48 -6.80 -2.57
N ILE A 461 -2.21 -7.50 -1.70
CA ILE A 461 -3.50 -7.05 -1.17
C ILE A 461 -3.52 -7.15 0.36
N THR A 462 -3.98 -6.08 1.00
CA THR A 462 -4.36 -6.04 2.42
C THR A 462 -5.86 -6.20 2.51
N VAL A 463 -6.31 -7.25 3.20
CA VAL A 463 -7.72 -7.46 3.56
C VAL A 463 -7.93 -7.23 5.06
N MET A 464 -9.13 -6.79 5.44
CA MET A 464 -9.47 -6.57 6.85
C MET A 464 -9.70 -7.90 7.58
N GLU A 465 -9.20 -8.02 8.80
CA GLU A 465 -9.66 -9.02 9.76
C GLU A 465 -10.06 -8.35 11.09
N ALA A 466 -11.27 -8.64 11.58
CA ALA A 466 -11.84 -7.99 12.76
C ALA A 466 -11.48 -8.73 14.05
N CYS A 467 -10.30 -8.48 14.61
CA CYS A 467 -9.94 -8.98 15.94
C CYS A 467 -10.80 -8.30 17.03
N LYS A 468 -11.78 -9.05 17.57
CA LYS A 468 -12.81 -8.60 18.53
C LYS A 468 -12.30 -7.84 19.77
N LYS A 469 -11.02 -7.97 20.14
CA LYS A 469 -10.43 -7.33 21.33
C LYS A 469 -10.27 -5.81 21.23
N HIS A 470 -10.10 -5.26 20.02
CA HIS A 470 -9.76 -3.84 19.83
C HIS A 470 -10.66 -3.07 18.86
N TYR A 471 -11.67 -3.72 18.26
CA TYR A 471 -12.68 -3.01 17.47
C TYR A 471 -13.60 -2.18 18.36
N LYS A 472 -13.22 -0.92 18.63
CA LYS A 472 -14.19 0.11 18.99
C LYS A 472 -15.03 0.41 17.76
N LYS A 473 -16.35 0.31 17.91
CA LYS A 473 -17.30 0.78 16.89
C LYS A 473 -16.97 2.25 16.59
N PRO A 474 -16.81 2.67 15.32
CA PRO A 474 -16.72 4.07 14.98
C PRO A 474 -17.96 4.79 15.52
N GLU A 475 -17.77 5.78 16.39
CA GLU A 475 -18.86 6.59 16.94
C GLU A 475 -19.53 7.44 15.84
N VAL A 476 -18.79 7.69 14.77
CA VAL A 476 -19.21 8.45 13.60
C VAL A 476 -19.51 7.50 12.44
N PHE A 477 -20.80 7.30 12.15
CA PHE A 477 -21.27 6.59 10.96
C PHE A 477 -22.04 7.58 10.08
N TYR A 478 -21.35 8.23 9.13
CA TYR A 478 -22.02 8.99 8.09
C TYR A 478 -22.64 8.03 7.08
N ASP A 479 -23.93 7.76 7.27
CA ASP A 479 -24.71 7.09 6.24
C ASP A 479 -24.90 8.07 5.07
N LEU A 480 -24.20 7.81 3.96
CA LEU A 480 -24.24 8.66 2.77
C LEU A 480 -25.49 8.40 1.89
N LEU A 481 -26.18 7.27 2.09
CA LEU A 481 -27.40 6.90 1.35
C LEU A 481 -28.69 7.26 2.11
N LYS A 482 -28.61 7.65 3.39
CA LYS A 482 -29.77 8.19 4.10
C LYS A 482 -30.20 9.53 3.50
N LYS A 483 -31.50 9.65 3.28
CA LYS A 483 -32.18 10.94 3.09
C LYS A 483 -32.19 11.67 4.43
N ASP A 484 -31.88 12.96 4.40
CA ASP A 484 -32.11 13.90 5.51
C ASP A 484 -33.63 14.09 5.75
#